data_AF-A0A7K4F8U8-F1
#
_entry.id   AF-A0A7K4F8U8-F1
#
_cell.length_a   1.000
_cell.length_b   1.000
_cell.length_c   1.000
_cell.angle_alpha   90.00
_cell.angle_beta   90.00
_cell.angle_gamma   90.00
#
_symmetry.space_group_name_H-M   'P 1'
#
loop_
_entity.id
_entity.type
_entity.pdbx_description
1 polymer ?
#
loop_
_entity_poly.entity_id
_entity_poly.type
_entity_poly.pdbx_seq_one_letter_code
_entity_poly.pdbx_strand_id
1 'polypeptide(L)'
;MPDTTVDSLDTDKDGVVDSLDNCPTNINFDQTDSDSDKLGDECDMDDDNDGITDPLDQFDTDPEDWADFDFDGIGSFKDTDDDNDGILDSIDSNPLPITESLVIKYLQDIRVCADMDDGTSRLVCYSEFFGKITENEENNSDALELSIALSKIGTIDDCHFVSHEVGHVAFTENPNVIENLIGMDGTMCRGGYFHGVIASYFHEVTETGEPFPSSYNTLCDELIGSSNYQDCVHGLGHGLVHFYGDDLKSSVELCNEMSFYQDILCTRGVMMQYTDNVLTRQGISKEAISNLCSESELDNLDYQECSMSIGTTLAFFTNHNFDEGKSICELIGDEKSQKLCIDGLRLEIEDSDKYEKTPLTLETREKFQPQFVEGTSKVIDIQSPAIISDFQFIPEIGLISFVIDRPEYVIMYIPKEYVTSKMVVTVGGQIPDDLDAKGNVLGENVSMIRFVPDNSGLVMITPLPE
;
A
#
# COMPACT_ATOMS: atom_id res chain seq x y z
N MET A 1 -5.56 37.34 -60.38
CA MET A 1 -5.70 35.90 -60.06
C MET A 1 -4.33 35.29 -60.26
N PRO A 2 -3.75 34.61 -59.25
CA PRO A 2 -4.51 33.82 -58.30
C PRO A 2 -4.69 34.50 -56.95
N ASP A 3 -5.80 34.08 -56.36
CA ASP A 3 -6.22 34.14 -54.97
C ASP A 3 -5.19 33.38 -54.12
N THR A 4 -4.52 34.07 -53.20
CA THR A 4 -3.65 33.43 -52.20
C THR A 4 -4.53 33.00 -51.05
N THR A 5 -5.18 31.85 -51.20
CA THR A 5 -5.64 31.08 -50.04
C THR A 5 -4.39 30.72 -49.26
N VAL A 6 -4.11 31.46 -48.18
CA VAL A 6 -3.26 30.97 -47.10
C VAL A 6 -3.88 29.63 -46.72
N ASP A 7 -3.09 28.57 -46.80
CA ASP A 7 -3.51 27.24 -46.42
C ASP A 7 -3.96 27.34 -44.96
N SER A 8 -5.28 27.37 -44.73
CA SER A 8 -5.88 27.49 -43.41
C SER A 8 -5.96 26.10 -42.77
N LEU A 9 -4.87 25.34 -42.91
CA LEU A 9 -4.74 24.04 -42.30
C LEU A 9 -4.53 24.28 -40.81
N ASP A 10 -5.31 23.53 -40.05
CA ASP A 10 -5.38 23.52 -38.59
C ASP A 10 -5.59 22.02 -38.30
N THR A 11 -4.46 21.35 -38.09
CA THR A 11 -4.36 19.89 -38.14
C THR A 11 -4.96 19.24 -36.90
N ASP A 12 -4.75 19.83 -35.73
CA ASP A 12 -5.23 19.36 -34.43
C ASP A 12 -6.56 20.02 -33.99
N LYS A 13 -6.96 21.12 -34.63
CA LYS A 13 -8.23 21.84 -34.43
C LYS A 13 -8.30 22.59 -33.11
N ASP A 14 -7.17 23.12 -32.65
CA ASP A 14 -7.10 24.01 -31.51
C ASP A 14 -7.52 25.46 -31.86
N GLY A 15 -7.68 25.78 -33.15
CA GLY A 15 -8.09 27.10 -33.63
C GLY A 15 -6.95 28.06 -33.95
N VAL A 16 -5.71 27.59 -33.85
CA VAL A 16 -4.50 28.19 -34.43
C VAL A 16 -4.22 27.48 -35.76
N VAL A 17 -3.64 28.20 -36.72
CA VAL A 17 -3.32 27.58 -38.03
C VAL A 17 -1.91 27.02 -37.96
N ASP A 18 -1.63 25.87 -38.57
CA ASP A 18 -0.34 25.14 -38.49
C ASP A 18 0.91 26.03 -38.72
N SER A 19 0.76 27.12 -39.50
CA SER A 19 1.86 28.07 -39.78
C SER A 19 2.18 29.08 -38.66
N LEU A 20 1.29 29.22 -37.68
CA LEU A 20 1.37 30.10 -36.52
C LEU A 20 1.28 29.32 -35.21
N ASP A 21 1.15 28.01 -35.30
CA ASP A 21 0.95 27.08 -34.20
C ASP A 21 2.32 26.60 -33.70
N ASN A 22 2.58 26.73 -32.41
CA ASN A 22 3.80 26.21 -31.78
C ASN A 22 3.74 24.69 -31.52
N CYS A 23 2.56 24.08 -31.58
CA CYS A 23 2.36 22.63 -31.55
C CYS A 23 1.39 22.14 -32.64
N PRO A 24 1.76 22.18 -33.95
CA PRO A 24 0.84 21.94 -35.08
C PRO A 24 0.09 20.60 -35.14
N THR A 25 0.36 19.67 -34.22
CA THR A 25 -0.29 18.36 -34.17
C THR A 25 -0.88 18.03 -32.80
N ASN A 26 -0.71 18.89 -31.79
CA ASN A 26 -1.11 18.66 -30.42
C ASN A 26 -1.92 19.86 -29.93
N ILE A 27 -3.15 19.62 -29.51
CA ILE A 27 -4.12 20.69 -29.19
C ILE A 27 -3.63 21.54 -28.03
N ASN A 28 -3.26 22.81 -28.27
CA ASN A 28 -2.86 23.77 -27.23
C ASN A 28 -3.42 25.19 -27.47
N PHE A 29 -4.69 25.37 -27.12
CA PHE A 29 -5.47 26.60 -27.36
C PHE A 29 -4.82 27.92 -26.88
N ASP A 30 -4.00 27.87 -25.83
CA ASP A 30 -3.36 29.03 -25.22
C ASP A 30 -1.96 29.33 -25.79
N GLN A 31 -1.37 28.38 -26.53
CA GLN A 31 -0.07 28.48 -27.18
C GLN A 31 1.03 28.90 -26.19
N THR A 32 0.99 28.33 -24.99
CA THR A 32 2.04 28.50 -23.97
C THR A 32 3.37 27.96 -24.53
N ASP A 33 4.46 28.64 -24.18
CA ASP A 33 5.85 28.46 -24.66
C ASP A 33 6.73 29.08 -23.55
N SER A 34 6.94 28.30 -22.49
CA SER A 34 7.47 28.75 -21.20
C SER A 34 8.93 29.20 -21.28
N ASP A 35 9.73 28.56 -22.13
CA ASP A 35 11.13 28.90 -22.40
C ASP A 35 11.34 29.84 -23.60
N SER A 36 10.30 30.09 -24.40
CA SER A 36 10.33 30.89 -25.63
C SER A 36 11.21 30.32 -26.76
N ASP A 37 11.33 28.99 -26.88
CA ASP A 37 12.09 28.30 -27.93
C ASP A 37 11.30 28.12 -29.24
N LYS A 38 9.96 28.30 -29.17
CA LYS A 38 8.92 28.18 -30.22
C LYS A 38 8.31 26.79 -30.40
N LEU A 39 8.73 25.80 -29.63
CA LEU A 39 7.87 24.67 -29.30
C LEU A 39 6.92 25.16 -28.20
N GLY A 40 5.68 24.69 -28.24
CA GLY A 40 4.77 24.98 -27.13
C GLY A 40 4.88 23.89 -26.08
N ASP A 41 4.53 24.22 -24.84
CA ASP A 41 4.62 23.30 -23.69
C ASP A 41 3.95 21.92 -23.98
N GLU A 42 2.85 21.91 -24.74
CA GLU A 42 2.14 20.65 -25.11
C GLU A 42 2.93 19.72 -26.07
N CYS A 43 4.03 20.20 -26.66
CA CYS A 43 4.85 19.44 -27.61
C CYS A 43 6.36 19.68 -27.45
N ASP A 44 6.78 20.44 -26.46
CA ASP A 44 8.15 20.39 -25.94
C ASP A 44 8.28 19.19 -24.99
N MET A 45 9.52 18.84 -24.64
CA MET A 45 9.84 17.75 -23.71
C MET A 45 10.61 18.27 -22.48
N ASP A 46 10.85 19.57 -22.43
CA ASP A 46 11.66 20.34 -21.48
C ASP A 46 11.17 21.80 -21.56
N ASP A 47 9.99 22.04 -21.00
CA ASP A 47 9.16 23.25 -21.16
C ASP A 47 9.86 24.55 -20.71
N ASP A 48 10.85 24.46 -19.83
CA ASP A 48 11.63 25.60 -19.33
C ASP A 48 13.12 25.57 -19.75
N ASN A 49 13.54 24.51 -20.45
CA ASN A 49 14.88 24.30 -20.99
C ASN A 49 16.00 24.31 -19.91
N ASP A 50 15.68 23.88 -18.69
CA ASP A 50 16.65 23.73 -17.59
C ASP A 50 17.54 22.46 -17.74
N GLY A 51 17.12 21.54 -18.62
CA GLY A 51 17.80 20.31 -18.96
C GLY A 51 17.33 19.08 -18.18
N ILE A 52 16.25 19.17 -17.39
CA ILE A 52 15.43 18.10 -16.83
C ILE A 52 14.18 18.00 -17.75
N THR A 53 13.76 16.78 -18.08
CA THR A 53 12.59 16.60 -18.95
C THR A 53 11.31 16.65 -18.12
N ASP A 54 10.21 17.14 -18.70
CA ASP A 54 8.93 17.32 -17.97
C ASP A 54 8.46 16.08 -17.20
N PRO A 55 8.64 14.81 -17.68
CA PRO A 55 8.27 13.63 -16.89
C PRO A 55 9.02 13.46 -15.55
N LEU A 56 10.16 14.14 -15.39
CA LEU A 56 10.97 14.17 -14.18
C LEU A 56 10.92 15.54 -13.47
N ASP A 57 10.38 16.57 -14.13
CA ASP A 57 10.34 17.93 -13.64
C ASP A 57 9.01 18.24 -12.94
N GLN A 58 9.05 18.44 -11.62
CA GLN A 58 7.88 18.85 -10.85
C GLN A 58 7.52 20.33 -11.09
N PHE A 59 8.49 21.12 -11.53
CA PHE A 59 8.41 22.56 -11.78
C PHE A 59 8.74 22.89 -13.24
N ASP A 60 8.20 22.09 -14.17
CA ASP A 60 8.33 22.15 -15.63
C ASP A 60 8.28 23.54 -16.33
N THR A 61 7.87 24.60 -15.63
CA THR A 61 7.79 25.97 -16.17
C THR A 61 8.68 26.98 -15.43
N ASP A 62 9.54 26.54 -14.52
CA ASP A 62 10.40 27.36 -13.66
C ASP A 62 11.88 26.94 -13.77
N PRO A 63 12.68 27.56 -14.67
CA PRO A 63 14.02 27.07 -15.04
C PRO A 63 15.09 27.24 -13.95
N GLU A 64 14.68 27.63 -12.74
CA GLU A 64 15.53 27.70 -11.57
C GLU A 64 15.39 26.46 -10.68
N ASP A 65 14.37 25.62 -10.85
CA ASP A 65 14.05 24.52 -9.95
C ASP A 65 13.35 23.39 -10.68
N TRP A 66 13.50 22.15 -10.19
CA TRP A 66 12.90 20.98 -10.84
C TRP A 66 12.24 19.98 -9.87
N ALA A 67 12.53 20.07 -8.57
CA ALA A 67 11.92 19.19 -7.57
C ALA A 67 11.94 19.77 -6.14
N ASP A 68 10.97 19.35 -5.35
CA ASP A 68 10.86 19.57 -3.90
C ASP A 68 11.01 18.22 -3.18
N PHE A 69 12.17 17.96 -2.58
CA PHE A 69 12.54 16.63 -2.09
C PHE A 69 12.13 16.33 -0.65
N ASP A 70 11.86 17.35 0.15
CA ASP A 70 11.36 17.22 1.52
C ASP A 70 9.84 17.48 1.63
N PHE A 71 9.25 17.94 0.53
CA PHE A 71 7.81 18.11 0.28
C PHE A 71 7.17 19.15 1.17
N ASP A 72 7.88 20.24 1.46
CA ASP A 72 7.40 21.34 2.28
C ASP A 72 6.66 22.43 1.47
N GLY A 73 6.73 22.32 0.14
CA GLY A 73 6.11 23.23 -0.83
C GLY A 73 7.04 24.31 -1.36
N ILE A 74 8.34 24.26 -1.04
CA ILE A 74 9.39 25.11 -1.59
C ILE A 74 10.33 24.22 -2.42
N GLY A 75 10.60 24.60 -3.67
CA GLY A 75 11.54 23.85 -4.49
C GLY A 75 12.97 23.94 -3.95
N SER A 76 13.75 22.89 -4.17
CA SER A 76 15.06 22.67 -3.53
C SER A 76 16.07 23.78 -3.87
N PHE A 77 15.94 24.45 -5.02
CA PHE A 77 16.83 25.58 -5.35
C PHE A 77 16.52 26.84 -4.54
N LYS A 78 15.25 27.03 -4.16
CA LYS A 78 14.76 28.21 -3.44
C LYS A 78 14.67 27.99 -1.94
N ASP A 79 14.74 26.75 -1.48
CA ASP A 79 14.77 26.40 -0.08
C ASP A 79 16.12 26.77 0.56
N THR A 80 16.12 26.94 1.88
CA THR A 80 17.28 27.30 2.69
C THR A 80 17.52 26.32 3.84
N ASP A 81 16.75 25.23 3.89
CA ASP A 81 16.72 24.16 4.88
C ASP A 81 16.25 22.88 4.16
N ASP A 82 16.97 22.44 3.11
CA ASP A 82 16.48 21.49 2.09
C ASP A 82 16.08 20.10 2.65
N ASP A 83 16.53 19.75 3.87
CA ASP A 83 16.18 18.50 4.55
C ASP A 83 15.19 18.69 5.73
N ASN A 84 14.80 19.93 5.96
CA ASN A 84 13.88 20.39 7.00
C ASN A 84 14.24 19.91 8.42
N ASP A 85 15.53 19.71 8.72
CA ASP A 85 16.02 19.33 10.05
C ASP A 85 16.05 20.52 11.05
N GLY A 86 15.86 21.74 10.53
CA GLY A 86 15.86 22.99 11.27
C GLY A 86 17.21 23.71 11.31
N ILE A 87 18.19 23.27 10.51
CA ILE A 87 19.51 23.85 10.36
C ILE A 87 19.70 24.32 8.91
N LEU A 88 19.74 25.65 8.74
CA LEU A 88 19.94 26.23 7.41
C LEU A 88 21.18 25.69 6.67
N ASP A 89 21.08 25.42 5.36
CA ASP A 89 22.12 24.76 4.55
C ASP A 89 23.48 25.45 4.66
N SER A 90 23.47 26.78 4.79
CA SER A 90 24.67 27.60 4.92
C SER A 90 25.57 27.23 6.11
N ILE A 91 25.00 26.55 7.10
CA ILE A 91 25.68 26.07 8.31
C ILE A 91 25.48 24.57 8.55
N ASP A 92 24.72 23.87 7.70
CA ASP A 92 24.56 22.43 7.77
C ASP A 92 25.80 21.70 7.22
N SER A 93 26.15 20.60 7.88
CA SER A 93 27.13 19.63 7.39
C SER A 93 26.57 18.63 6.37
N ASN A 94 25.27 18.36 6.40
CA ASN A 94 24.51 17.47 5.52
C ASN A 94 23.24 18.20 5.05
N PRO A 95 23.37 19.25 4.24
CA PRO A 95 22.24 20.13 3.90
C PRO A 95 21.14 19.49 3.07
N LEU A 96 21.38 18.33 2.45
CA LEU A 96 20.43 17.71 1.53
C LEU A 96 19.78 16.49 2.17
N PRO A 97 18.50 16.22 1.87
CA PRO A 97 17.86 14.97 2.22
C PRO A 97 18.52 13.82 1.44
N ILE A 98 18.36 12.61 1.97
CA ILE A 98 18.95 11.41 1.35
C ILE A 98 18.40 11.16 -0.06
N THR A 99 17.11 11.47 -0.28
CA THR A 99 16.42 11.35 -1.56
C THR A 99 17.09 12.19 -2.64
N GLU A 100 17.30 13.48 -2.36
CA GLU A 100 17.99 14.38 -3.29
C GLU A 100 19.44 13.94 -3.53
N SER A 101 20.17 13.57 -2.47
CA SER A 101 21.53 13.07 -2.58
C SER A 101 21.65 11.86 -3.52
N LEU A 102 20.67 10.95 -3.45
CA LEU A 102 20.59 9.79 -4.33
C LEU A 102 20.19 10.17 -5.76
N VAL A 103 19.24 11.10 -5.95
CA VAL A 103 18.90 11.57 -7.29
C VAL A 103 20.11 12.20 -7.96
N ILE A 104 20.85 13.09 -7.29
CA ILE A 104 22.07 13.70 -7.86
C ILE A 104 23.08 12.61 -8.27
N LYS A 105 23.22 11.56 -7.45
CA LYS A 105 24.14 10.44 -7.73
C LYS A 105 23.70 9.59 -8.92
N TYR A 106 22.39 9.39 -9.10
CA TYR A 106 21.81 8.44 -10.05
C TYR A 106 20.97 9.07 -11.17
N LEU A 107 21.03 10.40 -11.33
CA LEU A 107 20.17 11.17 -12.22
C LEU A 107 20.12 10.61 -13.65
N GLN A 108 21.26 10.15 -14.17
CA GLN A 108 21.31 9.60 -15.52
C GLN A 108 20.54 8.29 -15.67
N ASP A 109 20.56 7.42 -14.66
CA ASP A 109 19.80 6.16 -14.66
C ASP A 109 18.29 6.45 -14.48
N ILE A 110 17.96 7.42 -13.63
CA ILE A 110 16.57 7.88 -13.41
C ILE A 110 15.97 8.43 -14.70
N ARG A 111 16.69 9.32 -15.40
CA ARG A 111 16.27 9.90 -16.69
C ARG A 111 16.02 8.84 -17.76
N VAL A 112 16.91 7.85 -17.85
CA VAL A 112 16.74 6.74 -18.82
C VAL A 112 15.41 6.02 -18.65
N CYS A 113 14.93 5.88 -17.42
CA CYS A 113 13.63 5.31 -17.15
C CYS A 113 12.49 6.33 -17.37
N ALA A 114 12.64 7.56 -16.87
CA ALA A 114 11.63 8.62 -16.96
C ALA A 114 11.21 8.91 -18.42
N ASP A 115 12.19 8.97 -19.33
CA ASP A 115 12.00 9.29 -20.74
C ASP A 115 11.32 8.15 -21.55
N MET A 116 10.90 7.06 -20.91
CA MET A 116 10.22 5.95 -21.59
C MET A 116 8.73 6.22 -21.77
N ASP A 117 8.27 6.30 -23.02
CA ASP A 117 6.86 6.47 -23.39
C ASP A 117 5.93 5.31 -22.99
N ASP A 118 6.49 4.11 -22.76
CA ASP A 118 5.74 2.91 -22.40
C ASP A 118 5.81 2.66 -20.90
N GLY A 119 4.70 2.89 -20.19
CA GLY A 119 4.64 2.76 -18.72
C GLY A 119 5.05 1.38 -18.19
N THR A 120 4.80 0.30 -18.96
CA THR A 120 5.29 -1.04 -18.56
C THR A 120 6.81 -1.13 -18.62
N SER A 121 7.43 -0.66 -19.71
CA SER A 121 8.88 -0.64 -19.86
C SER A 121 9.53 0.29 -18.84
N ARG A 122 8.90 1.45 -18.56
CA ARG A 122 9.31 2.39 -17.52
C ARG A 122 9.35 1.73 -16.14
N LEU A 123 8.26 1.05 -15.76
CA LEU A 123 8.15 0.38 -14.47
C LEU A 123 9.19 -0.74 -14.30
N VAL A 124 9.43 -1.52 -15.36
CA VAL A 124 10.50 -2.54 -15.38
C VAL A 124 11.89 -1.89 -15.27
N CYS A 125 12.12 -0.77 -15.97
CA CYS A 125 13.38 -0.01 -15.88
C CYS A 125 13.64 0.46 -14.44
N TYR A 126 12.63 1.03 -13.78
CA TYR A 126 12.74 1.43 -12.38
C TYR A 126 12.97 0.23 -11.46
N SER A 127 12.25 -0.88 -11.64
CA SER A 127 12.50 -2.10 -10.87
C SER A 127 13.97 -2.56 -10.94
N GLU A 128 14.57 -2.59 -12.14
CA GLU A 128 15.99 -2.94 -12.30
C GLU A 128 16.93 -1.89 -11.68
N PHE A 129 16.58 -0.62 -11.78
CA PHE A 129 17.34 0.49 -11.19
C PHE A 129 17.36 0.41 -9.66
N PHE A 130 16.21 0.22 -9.02
CA PHE A 130 16.10 0.10 -7.58
C PHE A 130 16.74 -1.17 -7.04
N GLY A 131 16.70 -2.27 -7.79
CA GLY A 131 17.50 -3.46 -7.48
C GLY A 131 18.99 -3.13 -7.37
N LYS A 132 19.55 -2.39 -8.36
CA LYS A 132 20.95 -1.96 -8.33
C LYS A 132 21.26 -1.00 -7.18
N ILE A 133 20.37 -0.05 -6.86
CA ILE A 133 20.59 0.84 -5.72
C ILE A 133 20.66 0.03 -4.43
N THR A 134 19.73 -0.91 -4.25
CA THR A 134 19.68 -1.77 -3.06
C THR A 134 20.95 -2.59 -2.88
N GLU A 135 21.59 -3.03 -3.97
CA GLU A 135 22.89 -3.72 -3.91
C GLU A 135 24.08 -2.78 -3.60
N ASN A 136 23.99 -1.49 -3.95
CA ASN A 136 25.12 -0.56 -3.93
C ASN A 136 25.10 0.43 -2.77
N GLU A 137 23.93 0.73 -2.22
CA GLU A 137 23.77 1.55 -1.02
C GLU A 137 23.80 0.70 0.24
N GLU A 138 24.28 1.27 1.34
CA GLU A 138 24.40 0.54 2.61
C GLU A 138 23.03 0.30 3.29
N ASN A 139 22.00 1.02 2.88
CA ASN A 139 20.72 1.06 3.58
C ASN A 139 19.52 0.95 2.62
N ASN A 140 18.78 -0.16 2.74
CA ASN A 140 17.58 -0.42 1.95
C ASN A 140 16.49 0.63 2.18
N SER A 141 16.47 1.30 3.35
CA SER A 141 15.49 2.37 3.58
C SER A 141 15.72 3.54 2.65
N ASP A 142 16.97 3.83 2.25
CA ASP A 142 17.28 4.99 1.42
C ASP A 142 16.78 4.77 -0.01
N ALA A 143 16.93 3.54 -0.53
CA ALA A 143 16.32 3.11 -1.78
C ALA A 143 14.79 3.22 -1.73
N LEU A 144 14.19 2.87 -0.58
CA LEU A 144 12.75 2.95 -0.40
C LEU A 144 12.25 4.40 -0.34
N GLU A 145 12.93 5.30 0.40
CA GLU A 145 12.60 6.73 0.42
C GLU A 145 12.71 7.34 -0.98
N LEU A 146 13.73 6.96 -1.75
CA LEU A 146 13.88 7.43 -3.13
C LEU A 146 12.71 6.96 -4.01
N SER A 147 12.25 5.71 -3.86
CA SER A 147 11.10 5.21 -4.63
C SER A 147 9.82 5.98 -4.32
N ILE A 148 9.63 6.39 -3.06
CA ILE A 148 8.50 7.21 -2.63
C ILE A 148 8.63 8.62 -3.20
N ALA A 149 9.82 9.22 -3.12
CA ALA A 149 10.06 10.57 -3.62
C ALA A 149 9.82 10.66 -5.13
N LEU A 150 10.38 9.73 -5.91
CA LEU A 150 10.17 9.69 -7.37
C LEU A 150 8.72 9.38 -7.77
N SER A 151 7.96 8.68 -6.92
CA SER A 151 6.52 8.50 -7.15
C SER A 151 5.73 9.77 -6.86
N LYS A 152 6.10 10.54 -5.82
CA LYS A 152 5.48 11.85 -5.53
C LYS A 152 5.77 12.91 -6.59
N ILE A 153 6.97 12.87 -7.18
CA ILE A 153 7.35 13.72 -8.31
C ILE A 153 6.62 13.29 -9.61
N GLY A 154 5.97 12.12 -9.61
CA GLY A 154 5.17 11.63 -10.75
C GLY A 154 5.94 10.78 -11.75
N THR A 155 7.22 10.50 -11.48
CA THR A 155 8.08 9.74 -12.41
C THR A 155 7.88 8.22 -12.29
N ILE A 156 7.48 7.73 -11.11
CA ILE A 156 7.16 6.31 -10.87
C ILE A 156 5.64 6.14 -10.74
N ASP A 157 5.06 5.42 -11.70
CA ASP A 157 3.61 5.13 -11.75
C ASP A 157 3.15 4.25 -10.57
N ASP A 158 4.00 3.35 -10.08
CA ASP A 158 3.69 2.42 -9.00
C ASP A 158 4.93 2.16 -8.10
N CYS A 159 5.02 2.90 -7.00
CA CYS A 159 6.07 2.73 -6.02
C CYS A 159 6.00 1.39 -5.28
N HIS A 160 4.82 0.77 -5.15
CA HIS A 160 4.64 -0.52 -4.48
C HIS A 160 5.33 -1.60 -5.30
N PHE A 161 5.11 -1.62 -6.61
CA PHE A 161 5.78 -2.55 -7.52
C PHE A 161 7.31 -2.40 -7.47
N VAL A 162 7.82 -1.17 -7.52
CA VAL A 162 9.27 -0.93 -7.46
C VAL A 162 9.85 -1.36 -6.11
N SER A 163 9.16 -1.05 -5.01
CA SER A 163 9.57 -1.43 -3.66
C SER A 163 9.58 -2.94 -3.44
N HIS A 164 8.75 -3.68 -4.17
CA HIS A 164 8.79 -5.14 -4.16
C HIS A 164 10.17 -5.67 -4.58
N GLU A 165 10.79 -5.10 -5.62
CA GLU A 165 12.13 -5.52 -6.02
C GLU A 165 13.19 -5.13 -4.98
N VAL A 166 13.06 -3.96 -4.34
CA VAL A 166 13.93 -3.56 -3.21
C VAL A 166 13.87 -4.62 -2.10
N GLY A 167 12.66 -5.07 -1.73
CA GLY A 167 12.48 -6.14 -0.74
C GLY A 167 13.09 -7.48 -1.16
N HIS A 168 12.99 -7.81 -2.44
CA HIS A 168 13.57 -9.04 -2.98
C HIS A 168 15.10 -9.06 -2.87
N VAL A 169 15.75 -7.98 -3.27
CA VAL A 169 17.21 -7.81 -3.17
C VAL A 169 17.66 -7.73 -1.72
N ALA A 170 16.94 -6.99 -0.87
CA ALA A 170 17.21 -6.88 0.56
C ALA A 170 17.29 -8.24 1.26
N PHE A 171 16.34 -9.13 0.96
CA PHE A 171 16.36 -10.50 1.49
C PHE A 171 17.54 -11.33 0.95
N THR A 172 17.91 -11.13 -0.31
CA THR A 172 19.07 -11.82 -0.91
C THR A 172 20.37 -11.47 -0.19
N GLU A 173 20.54 -10.20 0.21
CA GLU A 173 21.70 -9.74 0.98
C GLU A 173 21.63 -10.13 2.47
N ASN A 174 20.43 -10.10 3.07
CA ASN A 174 20.17 -10.55 4.43
C ASN A 174 18.95 -11.48 4.49
N PRO A 175 19.11 -12.82 4.58
CA PRO A 175 17.98 -13.77 4.56
C PRO A 175 17.19 -13.83 5.87
N ASN A 176 17.39 -12.88 6.80
CA ASN A 176 16.58 -12.75 7.99
C ASN A 176 15.36 -11.87 7.70
N VAL A 177 14.18 -12.49 7.59
CA VAL A 177 12.91 -11.79 7.35
C VAL A 177 12.70 -10.66 8.36
N ILE A 178 12.86 -10.93 9.66
CA ILE A 178 12.50 -9.96 10.70
C ILE A 178 13.46 -8.77 10.74
N GLU A 179 14.74 -9.00 10.56
CA GLU A 179 15.72 -7.90 10.47
C GLU A 179 15.41 -6.96 9.31
N ASN A 180 14.88 -7.47 8.19
CA ASN A 180 14.47 -6.64 7.06
C ASN A 180 13.19 -5.84 7.30
N LEU A 181 12.25 -6.37 8.10
CA LEU A 181 10.92 -5.75 8.28
C LEU A 181 10.83 -4.80 9.49
N ILE A 182 11.75 -4.89 10.44
CA ILE A 182 11.80 -3.98 11.60
C ILE A 182 12.21 -2.58 11.15
N GLY A 183 11.50 -1.56 11.65
CA GLY A 183 11.83 -0.14 11.42
C GLY A 183 11.29 0.42 10.10
N MET A 184 10.73 -0.42 9.23
CA MET A 184 9.90 0.01 8.12
C MET A 184 8.60 0.62 8.65
N ASP A 185 7.85 1.34 7.83
CA ASP A 185 6.47 1.71 8.16
C ASP A 185 5.53 1.13 7.08
N GLY A 186 4.27 0.88 7.41
CA GLY A 186 3.30 0.24 6.50
C GLY A 186 2.60 1.14 5.48
N THR A 187 3.28 2.08 4.80
CA THR A 187 2.65 2.78 3.65
C THR A 187 2.53 1.84 2.45
N MET A 188 1.68 2.18 1.46
CA MET A 188 1.53 1.39 0.23
C MET A 188 2.89 1.05 -0.41
N CYS A 189 3.72 2.05 -0.73
CA CYS A 189 5.05 1.81 -1.31
C CYS A 189 5.87 0.84 -0.46
N ARG A 190 5.93 1.06 0.86
CA ARG A 190 6.68 0.20 1.77
C ARG A 190 6.06 -1.20 1.91
N GLY A 191 4.74 -1.35 1.77
CA GLY A 191 4.06 -2.64 1.68
C GLY A 191 4.62 -3.51 0.55
N GLY A 192 4.94 -2.90 -0.59
CA GLY A 192 5.71 -3.53 -1.67
C GLY A 192 6.99 -4.21 -1.17
N TYR A 193 7.80 -3.49 -0.38
CA TYR A 193 9.02 -4.04 0.22
C TYR A 193 8.74 -5.26 1.12
N PHE A 194 7.70 -5.21 1.96
CA PHE A 194 7.30 -6.37 2.77
C PHE A 194 6.98 -7.59 1.90
N HIS A 195 6.24 -7.37 0.82
CA HIS A 195 5.85 -8.43 -0.10
C HIS A 195 7.08 -9.04 -0.78
N GLY A 196 8.02 -8.20 -1.23
CA GLY A 196 9.29 -8.64 -1.82
C GLY A 196 10.11 -9.54 -0.88
N VAL A 197 10.31 -9.11 0.37
CA VAL A 197 11.06 -9.89 1.38
C VAL A 197 10.40 -11.24 1.64
N ILE A 198 9.07 -11.25 1.82
CA ILE A 198 8.32 -12.47 2.12
C ILE A 198 8.26 -13.41 0.92
N ALA A 199 8.07 -12.86 -0.29
CA ALA A 199 8.10 -13.63 -1.53
C ALA A 199 9.45 -14.32 -1.71
N SER A 200 10.57 -13.61 -1.50
CA SER A 200 11.92 -14.19 -1.55
C SER A 200 12.11 -15.30 -0.53
N TYR A 201 11.65 -15.12 0.70
CA TYR A 201 11.71 -16.16 1.73
C TYR A 201 11.03 -17.45 1.28
N PHE A 202 9.80 -17.37 0.78
CA PHE A 202 9.09 -18.55 0.29
C PHE A 202 9.72 -19.12 -0.99
N HIS A 203 10.23 -18.27 -1.87
CA HIS A 203 10.96 -18.70 -3.06
C HIS A 203 12.20 -19.52 -2.68
N GLU A 204 13.02 -19.03 -1.74
CA GLU A 204 14.21 -19.76 -1.26
C GLU A 204 13.83 -21.13 -0.66
N VAL A 205 12.74 -21.21 0.12
CA VAL A 205 12.24 -22.49 0.64
C VAL A 205 11.91 -23.45 -0.52
N THR A 206 11.27 -22.97 -1.59
CA THR A 206 10.98 -23.81 -2.76
C THR A 206 12.23 -24.26 -3.51
N GLU A 207 13.22 -23.37 -3.70
CA GLU A 207 14.44 -23.67 -4.46
C GLU A 207 15.37 -24.63 -3.71
N THR A 208 15.49 -24.45 -2.40
CA THR A 208 16.31 -25.32 -1.52
C THR A 208 15.67 -26.70 -1.33
N GLY A 209 14.35 -26.82 -1.57
CA GLY A 209 13.58 -28.04 -1.35
C GLY A 209 13.39 -28.36 0.13
N GLU A 210 13.59 -27.37 1.00
CA GLU A 210 13.29 -27.47 2.43
C GLU A 210 11.77 -27.69 2.65
N PRO A 211 11.37 -28.41 3.71
CA PRO A 211 9.97 -28.58 4.01
C PRO A 211 9.34 -27.23 4.36
N PHE A 212 8.04 -27.10 4.06
CA PHE A 212 7.28 -25.90 4.41
C PHE A 212 7.46 -25.55 5.90
N PRO A 213 7.84 -24.31 6.24
CA PRO A 213 8.24 -23.94 7.58
C PRO A 213 7.05 -24.01 8.53
N SER A 214 7.14 -24.84 9.57
CA SER A 214 6.07 -24.98 10.57
C SER A 214 5.84 -23.71 11.40
N SER A 215 6.75 -22.75 11.34
CA SER A 215 6.71 -21.47 12.04
C SER A 215 6.21 -20.31 11.18
N TYR A 216 5.69 -20.57 9.98
CA TYR A 216 5.23 -19.51 9.06
C TYR A 216 4.19 -18.57 9.72
N ASN A 217 3.28 -19.13 10.52
CA ASN A 217 2.21 -18.41 11.20
C ASN A 217 2.67 -17.57 12.40
N THR A 218 3.90 -17.80 12.88
CA THR A 218 4.55 -17.01 13.93
C THR A 218 5.67 -16.12 13.38
N LEU A 219 5.87 -16.11 12.05
CA LEU A 219 6.97 -15.37 11.43
C LEU A 219 6.93 -13.89 11.82
N CYS A 220 5.74 -13.30 11.80
CA CYS A 220 5.54 -11.88 12.09
C CYS A 220 5.39 -11.55 13.58
N ASP A 221 5.46 -12.52 14.51
CA ASP A 221 5.09 -12.30 15.91
C ASP A 221 5.95 -11.24 16.61
N GLU A 222 7.21 -11.06 16.20
CA GLU A 222 8.09 -10.02 16.73
C GLU A 222 7.62 -8.60 16.38
N LEU A 223 6.74 -8.43 15.40
CA LEU A 223 6.18 -7.15 14.98
C LEU A 223 4.85 -6.82 15.67
N ILE A 224 4.29 -7.71 16.49
CA ILE A 224 2.98 -7.52 17.15
C ILE A 224 2.92 -6.17 17.88
N GLY A 225 1.85 -5.41 17.63
CA GLY A 225 1.64 -4.08 18.20
C GLY A 225 2.34 -2.93 17.46
N SER A 226 3.12 -3.22 16.42
CA SER A 226 3.53 -2.23 15.42
C SER A 226 2.51 -2.15 14.27
N SER A 227 2.57 -1.08 13.48
CA SER A 227 1.83 -0.99 12.21
C SER A 227 2.22 -2.11 11.24
N ASN A 228 3.50 -2.48 11.25
CA ASN A 228 4.14 -3.41 10.31
C ASN A 228 3.67 -4.85 10.44
N TYR A 229 3.07 -5.20 11.59
CA TYR A 229 2.53 -6.53 11.79
C TYR A 229 1.50 -6.89 10.71
N GLN A 230 0.68 -5.91 10.33
CA GLN A 230 -0.36 -6.12 9.34
C GLN A 230 0.22 -6.42 7.97
N ASP A 231 1.16 -5.58 7.53
CA ASP A 231 1.82 -5.71 6.22
C ASP A 231 2.62 -7.00 6.14
N CYS A 232 3.25 -7.42 7.24
CA CYS A 232 3.93 -8.71 7.31
C CYS A 232 2.94 -9.87 7.13
N VAL A 233 1.82 -9.89 7.86
CA VAL A 233 0.83 -10.98 7.75
C VAL A 233 0.09 -10.95 6.41
N HIS A 234 -0.17 -9.76 5.86
CA HIS A 234 -0.70 -9.61 4.51
C HIS A 234 0.30 -10.15 3.47
N GLY A 235 1.57 -9.77 3.57
CA GLY A 235 2.66 -10.24 2.71
C GLY A 235 2.87 -11.76 2.79
N LEU A 236 2.63 -12.40 3.94
CA LEU A 236 2.58 -13.87 4.04
C LEU A 236 1.60 -14.45 3.01
N GLY A 237 0.42 -13.85 2.85
CA GLY A 237 -0.56 -14.26 1.85
C GLY A 237 -0.01 -14.23 0.42
N HIS A 238 0.71 -13.17 0.04
CA HIS A 238 1.40 -13.09 -1.26
C HIS A 238 2.41 -14.23 -1.42
N GLY A 239 3.24 -14.44 -0.39
CA GLY A 239 4.25 -15.50 -0.37
C GLY A 239 3.66 -16.91 -0.51
N LEU A 240 2.50 -17.17 0.10
CA LEU A 240 1.79 -18.44 -0.02
C LEU A 240 1.31 -18.71 -1.45
N VAL A 241 0.78 -17.70 -2.14
CA VAL A 241 0.37 -17.83 -3.55
C VAL A 241 1.55 -18.19 -4.43
N HIS A 242 2.71 -17.58 -4.20
CA HIS A 242 3.94 -17.93 -4.91
C HIS A 242 4.42 -19.35 -4.58
N PHE A 243 4.44 -19.73 -3.30
CA PHE A 243 4.87 -21.06 -2.86
C PHE A 243 4.02 -22.18 -3.50
N TYR A 244 2.70 -21.99 -3.57
CA TYR A 244 1.78 -22.98 -4.13
C TYR A 244 1.55 -22.86 -5.65
N GLY A 245 2.20 -21.90 -6.32
CA GLY A 245 2.08 -21.71 -7.77
C GLY A 245 0.65 -21.39 -8.19
N ASP A 246 0.02 -20.43 -7.52
CA ASP A 246 -1.35 -19.94 -7.77
C ASP A 246 -2.47 -20.94 -7.43
N ASP A 247 -2.19 -22.00 -6.66
CA ASP A 247 -3.26 -22.82 -6.08
C ASP A 247 -3.93 -22.05 -4.92
N LEU A 248 -4.99 -21.33 -5.27
CA LEU A 248 -5.76 -20.47 -4.36
C LEU A 248 -6.21 -21.23 -3.12
N LYS A 249 -6.72 -22.45 -3.30
CA LYS A 249 -7.27 -23.24 -2.21
C LYS A 249 -6.21 -23.60 -1.16
N SER A 250 -5.05 -24.13 -1.57
CA SER A 250 -3.98 -24.45 -0.62
C SER A 250 -3.45 -23.20 0.09
N SER A 251 -3.42 -22.06 -0.62
CA SER A 251 -2.95 -20.78 -0.05
C SER A 251 -3.90 -20.29 1.06
N VAL A 252 -5.21 -20.28 0.79
CA VAL A 252 -6.24 -19.89 1.77
C VAL A 252 -6.34 -20.88 2.94
N GLU A 253 -6.18 -22.19 2.70
CA GLU A 253 -6.23 -23.21 3.76
C GLU A 253 -5.18 -22.99 4.86
N LEU A 254 -4.00 -22.44 4.53
CA LEU A 254 -3.00 -22.09 5.55
C LEU A 254 -3.33 -20.81 6.32
N CYS A 255 -3.89 -19.79 5.67
CA CYS A 255 -4.35 -18.58 6.39
C CYS A 255 -5.41 -18.93 7.44
N ASN A 256 -6.31 -19.88 7.13
CA ASN A 256 -7.34 -20.40 8.04
C ASN A 256 -6.79 -21.09 9.30
N GLU A 257 -5.51 -21.48 9.34
CA GLU A 257 -4.87 -22.06 10.53
C GLU A 257 -4.40 -20.99 11.54
N MET A 258 -4.41 -19.72 11.15
CA MET A 258 -3.94 -18.60 11.96
C MET A 258 -5.01 -18.07 12.94
N SER A 259 -4.69 -17.00 13.69
CA SER A 259 -5.72 -16.29 14.47
C SER A 259 -6.79 -15.70 13.54
N PHE A 260 -7.97 -15.37 14.08
CA PHE A 260 -9.07 -14.83 13.28
C PHE A 260 -8.65 -13.56 12.50
N TYR A 261 -7.86 -12.69 13.14
CA TYR A 261 -7.39 -11.49 12.47
C TYR A 261 -6.26 -11.77 11.47
N GLN A 262 -5.32 -12.65 11.83
CA GLN A 262 -4.24 -13.04 10.94
C GLN A 262 -4.77 -13.69 9.66
N ASP A 263 -5.79 -14.54 9.78
CA ASP A 263 -6.49 -15.18 8.67
C ASP A 263 -7.05 -14.12 7.70
N ILE A 264 -7.78 -13.12 8.19
CA ILE A 264 -8.33 -12.05 7.34
C ILE A 264 -7.23 -11.33 6.56
N LEU A 265 -6.13 -10.95 7.22
CA LEU A 265 -5.03 -10.26 6.56
C LEU A 265 -4.31 -11.13 5.54
N CYS A 266 -3.96 -12.35 5.95
CA CYS A 266 -3.29 -13.33 5.10
C CYS A 266 -4.15 -13.65 3.87
N THR A 267 -5.43 -13.93 4.07
CA THR A 267 -6.38 -14.22 2.99
C THR A 267 -6.55 -13.02 2.05
N ARG A 268 -6.55 -11.78 2.56
CA ARG A 268 -6.53 -10.59 1.70
C ARG A 268 -5.31 -10.51 0.82
N GLY A 269 -4.12 -10.76 1.37
CA GLY A 269 -2.88 -10.83 0.58
C GLY A 269 -2.90 -11.95 -0.46
N VAL A 270 -3.44 -13.13 -0.09
CA VAL A 270 -3.65 -14.24 -1.03
C VAL A 270 -4.56 -13.80 -2.19
N MET A 271 -5.71 -13.19 -1.89
CA MET A 271 -6.66 -12.78 -2.92
C MET A 271 -6.10 -11.67 -3.81
N MET A 272 -5.40 -10.69 -3.23
CA MET A 272 -4.75 -9.62 -3.99
C MET A 272 -3.70 -10.18 -4.96
N GLN A 273 -2.79 -11.03 -4.49
CA GLN A 273 -1.77 -11.64 -5.34
C GLN A 273 -2.36 -12.58 -6.40
N TYR A 274 -3.35 -13.39 -6.03
CA TYR A 274 -3.97 -14.35 -6.94
C TYR A 274 -4.72 -13.65 -8.06
N THR A 275 -5.53 -12.64 -7.72
CA THR A 275 -6.31 -11.87 -8.70
C THR A 275 -5.39 -11.12 -9.66
N ASP A 276 -4.33 -10.50 -9.15
CA ASP A 276 -3.29 -9.88 -9.97
C ASP A 276 -2.62 -10.87 -10.93
N ASN A 277 -2.11 -12.01 -10.42
CA ASN A 277 -1.43 -13.02 -11.23
C ASN A 277 -2.30 -13.53 -12.37
N VAL A 278 -3.59 -13.75 -12.12
CA VAL A 278 -4.53 -14.22 -13.15
C VAL A 278 -4.80 -13.15 -14.20
N LEU A 279 -5.08 -11.90 -13.78
CA LEU A 279 -5.39 -10.80 -14.71
C LEU A 279 -4.16 -10.40 -15.54
N THR A 280 -2.98 -10.35 -14.94
CA THR A 280 -1.71 -10.11 -15.64
C THR A 280 -1.43 -11.17 -16.69
N ARG A 281 -1.60 -12.47 -16.36
CA ARG A 281 -1.26 -13.57 -17.30
C ARG A 281 -2.30 -13.83 -18.37
N GLN A 282 -3.58 -13.70 -18.05
CA GLN A 282 -4.69 -14.03 -18.96
C GLN A 282 -5.23 -12.81 -19.71
N GLY A 283 -4.87 -11.61 -19.25
CA GLY A 283 -5.44 -10.35 -19.70
C GLY A 283 -6.84 -10.11 -19.13
N ILE A 284 -7.23 -8.84 -19.11
CA ILE A 284 -8.54 -8.40 -18.65
C ILE A 284 -9.60 -8.80 -19.69
N SER A 285 -10.39 -9.82 -19.38
CA SER A 285 -11.49 -10.28 -20.23
C SER A 285 -12.67 -10.73 -19.39
N LYS A 286 -13.86 -10.73 -20.00
CA LYS A 286 -15.07 -11.23 -19.35
C LYS A 286 -14.90 -12.67 -18.83
N GLU A 287 -14.21 -13.52 -19.59
CA GLU A 287 -13.99 -14.91 -19.21
C GLU A 287 -13.02 -15.02 -18.03
N ALA A 288 -11.92 -14.26 -18.03
CA ALA A 288 -10.97 -14.25 -16.92
C ALA A 288 -11.65 -13.77 -15.63
N ILE A 289 -12.28 -12.60 -15.65
CA ILE A 289 -12.87 -11.96 -14.46
C ILE A 289 -14.05 -12.77 -13.91
N SER A 290 -14.90 -13.33 -14.77
CA SER A 290 -16.08 -14.08 -14.29
C SER A 290 -15.73 -15.42 -13.63
N ASN A 291 -14.54 -15.96 -13.89
CA ASN A 291 -14.10 -17.26 -13.36
C ASN A 291 -13.11 -17.15 -12.20
N LEU A 292 -12.72 -15.94 -11.83
CA LEU A 292 -11.69 -15.66 -10.82
C LEU A 292 -12.12 -16.09 -9.41
N CYS A 293 -13.37 -15.82 -9.02
CA CYS A 293 -13.88 -16.11 -7.69
C CYS A 293 -15.15 -16.97 -7.77
N SER A 294 -15.10 -18.19 -7.21
CA SER A 294 -16.17 -19.18 -7.29
C SER A 294 -16.82 -19.44 -5.93
N GLU A 295 -18.13 -19.14 -5.78
CA GLU A 295 -18.90 -19.47 -4.56
C GLU A 295 -18.95 -20.98 -4.25
N SER A 296 -18.61 -21.84 -5.22
CA SER A 296 -18.57 -23.29 -5.01
C SER A 296 -17.24 -23.79 -4.45
N GLU A 297 -16.18 -22.98 -4.55
CA GLU A 297 -14.82 -23.34 -4.15
C GLU A 297 -14.37 -22.59 -2.90
N LEU A 298 -14.88 -21.37 -2.72
CA LEU A 298 -14.58 -20.50 -1.58
C LEU A 298 -15.74 -20.48 -0.60
N ASP A 299 -15.44 -20.25 0.68
CA ASP A 299 -16.47 -19.95 1.65
C ASP A 299 -17.08 -18.55 1.41
N ASN A 300 -18.11 -18.18 2.18
CA ASN A 300 -18.82 -16.91 1.91
C ASN A 300 -17.97 -15.66 2.23
N LEU A 301 -17.02 -15.75 3.17
CA LEU A 301 -16.15 -14.62 3.50
C LEU A 301 -15.02 -14.51 2.48
N ASP A 302 -14.37 -15.62 2.17
CA ASP A 302 -13.31 -15.71 1.16
C ASP A 302 -13.83 -15.29 -0.22
N TYR A 303 -15.05 -15.70 -0.59
CA TYR A 303 -15.68 -15.28 -1.84
C TYR A 303 -15.93 -13.76 -1.89
N GLN A 304 -16.32 -13.17 -0.75
CA GLN A 304 -16.55 -11.74 -0.67
C GLN A 304 -15.24 -10.98 -0.83
N GLU A 305 -14.22 -11.36 -0.07
CA GLU A 305 -12.88 -10.76 -0.14
C GLU A 305 -12.29 -10.95 -1.54
N CYS A 306 -12.35 -12.16 -2.13
CA CYS A 306 -11.91 -12.41 -3.52
C CYS A 306 -12.60 -11.46 -4.52
N SER A 307 -13.93 -11.32 -4.43
CA SER A 307 -14.68 -10.46 -5.34
C SER A 307 -14.34 -8.98 -5.16
N MET A 308 -14.06 -8.55 -3.92
CA MET A 308 -13.58 -7.20 -3.63
C MET A 308 -12.16 -6.98 -4.15
N SER A 309 -11.26 -7.95 -3.99
CA SER A 309 -9.88 -7.90 -4.48
C SER A 309 -9.81 -7.74 -6.00
N ILE A 310 -10.75 -8.30 -6.77
CA ILE A 310 -10.85 -7.99 -8.22
C ILE A 310 -10.96 -6.47 -8.42
N GLY A 311 -11.81 -5.80 -7.64
CA GLY A 311 -11.98 -4.35 -7.69
C GLY A 311 -10.71 -3.58 -7.34
N THR A 312 -10.06 -3.97 -6.24
CA THR A 312 -8.77 -3.42 -5.81
C THR A 312 -7.72 -3.56 -6.91
N THR A 313 -7.53 -4.75 -7.48
CA THR A 313 -6.59 -4.98 -8.58
C THR A 313 -6.94 -4.11 -9.80
N LEU A 314 -8.22 -4.01 -10.17
CA LEU A 314 -8.63 -3.16 -11.28
C LEU A 314 -8.36 -1.68 -11.06
N ALA A 315 -8.28 -1.19 -9.81
CA ALA A 315 -7.87 0.17 -9.54
C ALA A 315 -6.46 0.42 -10.08
N PHE A 316 -5.50 -0.47 -9.79
CA PHE A 316 -4.13 -0.39 -10.31
C PHE A 316 -4.08 -0.48 -11.84
N PHE A 317 -4.78 -1.46 -12.44
CA PHE A 317 -4.80 -1.65 -13.90
C PHE A 317 -5.40 -0.49 -14.68
N THR A 318 -6.21 0.35 -14.03
CA THR A 318 -6.88 1.50 -14.66
C THR A 318 -6.29 2.83 -14.20
N ASN A 319 -5.12 2.80 -13.57
CA ASN A 319 -4.48 3.98 -12.97
C ASN A 319 -5.47 4.79 -12.12
N HIS A 320 -6.20 4.10 -11.25
CA HIS A 320 -7.24 4.62 -10.37
C HIS A 320 -8.41 5.32 -11.08
N ASN A 321 -8.61 5.09 -12.38
CA ASN A 321 -9.76 5.58 -13.13
C ASN A 321 -11.02 4.78 -12.77
N PHE A 322 -11.85 5.35 -11.89
CA PHE A 322 -13.06 4.70 -11.41
C PHE A 322 -14.03 4.28 -12.53
N ASP A 323 -14.24 5.13 -13.55
CA ASP A 323 -15.22 4.83 -14.60
C ASP A 323 -14.73 3.68 -15.51
N GLU A 324 -13.43 3.66 -15.81
CA GLU A 324 -12.81 2.56 -16.55
C GLU A 324 -12.87 1.25 -15.77
N GLY A 325 -12.41 1.24 -14.51
CA GLY A 325 -12.43 0.05 -13.65
C GLY A 325 -13.84 -0.48 -13.44
N LYS A 326 -14.82 0.42 -13.24
CA LYS A 326 -16.23 0.05 -13.09
C LYS A 326 -16.76 -0.61 -14.36
N SER A 327 -16.43 -0.11 -15.54
CA SER A 327 -16.86 -0.72 -16.81
C SER A 327 -16.35 -2.16 -16.95
N ILE A 328 -15.19 -2.47 -16.37
CA ILE A 328 -14.61 -3.81 -16.34
C ILE A 328 -15.34 -4.69 -15.30
N CYS A 329 -15.60 -4.19 -14.08
CA CYS A 329 -16.43 -4.91 -13.10
C CYS A 329 -17.82 -5.26 -13.69
N GLU A 330 -18.39 -4.41 -14.55
CA GLU A 330 -19.68 -4.65 -15.22
C GLU A 330 -19.68 -5.83 -16.22
N LEU A 331 -18.51 -6.40 -16.53
CA LEU A 331 -18.41 -7.64 -17.29
C LEU A 331 -18.81 -8.88 -16.47
N ILE A 332 -18.74 -8.79 -15.14
CA ILE A 332 -19.11 -9.86 -14.21
C ILE A 332 -20.61 -10.10 -14.29
N GLY A 333 -20.99 -11.33 -14.66
CA GLY A 333 -22.40 -11.68 -14.85
C GLY A 333 -23.17 -11.91 -13.54
N ASP A 334 -22.47 -12.17 -12.44
CA ASP A 334 -23.05 -12.35 -11.12
C ASP A 334 -23.21 -11.01 -10.40
N GLU A 335 -24.45 -10.66 -10.04
CA GLU A 335 -24.80 -9.34 -9.47
C GLU A 335 -24.12 -9.09 -8.11
N LYS A 336 -23.91 -10.15 -7.32
CA LYS A 336 -23.28 -10.04 -5.99
C LYS A 336 -21.78 -9.76 -6.13
N SER A 337 -21.06 -10.55 -6.92
CA SER A 337 -19.64 -10.36 -7.20
C SER A 337 -19.38 -9.04 -7.92
N GLN A 338 -20.22 -8.67 -8.89
CA GLN A 338 -20.14 -7.38 -9.58
C GLN A 338 -20.20 -6.21 -8.60
N LYS A 339 -21.15 -6.25 -7.66
CA LYS A 339 -21.27 -5.19 -6.65
C LYS A 339 -20.04 -5.14 -5.74
N LEU A 340 -19.55 -6.29 -5.30
CA LEU A 340 -18.35 -6.39 -4.46
C LEU A 340 -17.10 -5.87 -5.18
N CYS A 341 -16.95 -6.16 -6.47
CA CYS A 341 -15.90 -5.62 -7.33
C CYS A 341 -15.95 -4.09 -7.37
N ILE A 342 -17.13 -3.50 -7.61
CA ILE A 342 -17.29 -2.03 -7.62
C ILE A 342 -17.01 -1.43 -6.24
N ASP A 343 -17.44 -2.10 -5.16
CA ASP A 343 -17.20 -1.67 -3.79
C ASP A 343 -15.70 -1.70 -3.45
N GLY A 344 -14.97 -2.75 -3.85
CA GLY A 344 -13.51 -2.87 -3.69
C GLY A 344 -12.75 -1.81 -4.49
N LEU A 345 -13.11 -1.61 -5.75
CA LEU A 345 -12.55 -0.56 -6.61
C LEU A 345 -12.71 0.83 -5.99
N ARG A 346 -13.92 1.12 -5.49
CA ARG A 346 -14.21 2.40 -4.84
C ARG A 346 -13.37 2.60 -3.58
N LEU A 347 -13.26 1.56 -2.74
CA LEU A 347 -12.48 1.63 -1.50
C LEU A 347 -11.00 1.88 -1.79
N GLU A 348 -10.43 1.22 -2.79
CA GLU A 348 -9.03 1.41 -3.15
C GLU A 348 -8.74 2.85 -3.61
N ILE A 349 -9.60 3.38 -4.48
CA ILE A 349 -9.47 4.76 -4.98
C ILE A 349 -9.69 5.78 -3.85
N GLU A 350 -10.70 5.57 -2.99
CA GLU A 350 -10.96 6.45 -1.84
C GLU A 350 -9.83 6.42 -0.81
N ASP A 351 -9.19 5.27 -0.58
CA ASP A 351 -8.07 5.14 0.34
C ASP A 351 -6.84 5.87 -0.22
N SER A 352 -6.54 5.73 -1.51
CA SER A 352 -5.47 6.49 -2.19
C SER A 352 -5.62 8.01 -1.98
N ASP A 353 -6.81 8.55 -2.27
CA ASP A 353 -7.15 9.98 -2.09
C ASP A 353 -6.98 10.50 -0.64
N LYS A 354 -7.16 9.61 0.33
CA LYS A 354 -7.13 9.95 1.76
C LYS A 354 -5.71 9.92 2.30
N TYR A 355 -4.87 9.00 1.82
CA TYR A 355 -3.45 8.94 2.19
C TYR A 355 -2.69 10.20 1.78
N GLU A 356 -3.02 10.76 0.61
CA GLU A 356 -2.43 12.02 0.13
C GLU A 356 -2.83 13.23 0.98
N LYS A 357 -4.11 13.32 1.39
CA LYS A 357 -4.64 14.50 2.08
C LYS A 357 -4.40 14.51 3.58
N THR A 358 -4.30 13.34 4.21
CA THR A 358 -4.11 13.24 5.66
C THR A 358 -3.34 11.96 5.99
N PRO A 359 -2.00 11.98 5.88
CA PRO A 359 -1.18 10.82 6.16
C PRO A 359 -1.43 10.33 7.58
N LEU A 360 -1.71 9.03 7.73
CA LEU A 360 -1.82 8.41 9.05
C LEU A 360 -0.43 8.43 9.70
N THR A 361 -0.28 9.24 10.75
CA THR A 361 0.92 9.22 11.60
C THR A 361 1.08 7.85 12.26
N LEU A 362 2.32 7.45 12.59
CA LEU A 362 2.60 6.22 13.35
C LEU A 362 1.76 6.10 14.64
N GLU A 363 1.39 7.22 15.24
CA GLU A 363 0.56 7.25 16.45
C GLU A 363 -0.91 6.95 16.17
N THR A 364 -1.43 7.34 15.01
CA THR A 364 -2.85 7.19 14.63
C THR A 364 -3.11 5.97 13.75
N ARG A 365 -2.06 5.28 13.28
CA ARG A 365 -2.19 4.03 12.53
C ARG A 365 -2.78 2.93 13.40
N GLU A 366 -3.61 2.11 12.76
CA GLU A 366 -4.22 0.97 13.41
C GLU A 366 -3.14 -0.04 13.84
N LYS A 367 -3.30 -0.66 15.01
CA LYS A 367 -2.43 -1.73 15.48
C LYS A 367 -3.27 -2.95 15.82
N PHE A 368 -2.71 -4.10 15.48
CA PHE A 368 -3.32 -5.38 15.77
C PHE A 368 -2.41 -6.16 16.69
N GLN A 369 -3.02 -6.60 17.80
CA GLN A 369 -2.32 -7.03 19.00
C GLN A 369 -2.90 -8.36 19.49
N PRO A 370 -2.73 -9.46 18.74
CA PRO A 370 -3.21 -10.77 19.15
C PRO A 370 -2.62 -11.21 20.49
N GLN A 371 -3.47 -11.76 21.35
CA GLN A 371 -3.11 -12.23 22.67
C GLN A 371 -3.33 -13.74 22.76
N PHE A 372 -2.23 -14.50 22.72
CA PHE A 372 -2.25 -15.95 22.77
C PHE A 372 -2.60 -16.45 24.18
N VAL A 373 -3.58 -17.35 24.26
CA VAL A 373 -4.00 -17.92 25.54
C VAL A 373 -3.14 -19.13 25.87
N GLU A 374 -2.34 -19.01 26.95
CA GLU A 374 -1.38 -20.03 27.39
C GLU A 374 -2.02 -21.42 27.51
N GLY A 375 -1.35 -22.44 26.95
CA GLY A 375 -1.79 -23.82 26.99
C GLY A 375 -2.94 -24.16 26.02
N THR A 376 -3.33 -23.22 25.15
CA THR A 376 -4.36 -23.42 24.11
C THR A 376 -3.85 -22.92 22.75
N SER A 377 -4.57 -23.26 21.68
CA SER A 377 -4.36 -22.67 20.34
C SER A 377 -5.27 -21.46 20.08
N LYS A 378 -5.88 -20.89 21.12
CA LYS A 378 -6.86 -19.81 21.00
C LYS A 378 -6.19 -18.46 21.19
N VAL A 379 -6.69 -17.47 20.44
CA VAL A 379 -6.19 -16.11 20.42
C VAL A 379 -7.34 -15.15 20.71
N ILE A 380 -7.05 -14.08 21.44
CA ILE A 380 -7.93 -12.92 21.60
C ILE A 380 -7.32 -11.79 20.77
N ASP A 381 -7.96 -11.43 19.66
CA ASP A 381 -7.46 -10.39 18.77
C ASP A 381 -7.93 -9.02 19.25
N ILE A 382 -7.00 -8.08 19.36
CA ILE A 382 -7.28 -6.69 19.76
C ILE A 382 -6.84 -5.76 18.63
N GLN A 383 -7.77 -4.90 18.22
CA GLN A 383 -7.60 -3.86 17.22
C GLN A 383 -7.77 -2.50 17.90
N SER A 384 -6.72 -1.68 17.87
CA SER A 384 -6.73 -0.30 18.39
C SER A 384 -5.49 0.47 17.93
N PRO A 385 -5.55 1.80 17.71
CA PRO A 385 -4.35 2.64 17.63
C PRO A 385 -3.54 2.69 18.95
N ALA A 386 -4.17 2.38 20.09
CA ALA A 386 -3.53 2.30 21.40
C ALA A 386 -2.66 1.04 21.55
N ILE A 387 -1.53 1.18 22.25
CA ILE A 387 -0.72 0.03 22.65
C ILE A 387 -1.33 -0.61 23.89
N ILE A 388 -1.43 -1.93 23.85
CA ILE A 388 -1.93 -2.78 24.92
C ILE A 388 -0.74 -3.43 25.64
N SER A 389 -0.73 -3.37 26.97
CA SER A 389 0.27 -4.04 27.80
C SER A 389 -0.36 -4.84 28.94
N ASP A 390 0.44 -5.66 29.60
CA ASP A 390 0.05 -6.42 30.80
C ASP A 390 -1.23 -7.26 30.62
N PHE A 391 -1.42 -7.82 29.42
CA PHE A 391 -2.57 -8.64 29.11
C PHE A 391 -2.61 -9.89 30.00
N GLN A 392 -3.78 -10.18 30.55
CA GLN A 392 -4.06 -11.36 31.33
C GLN A 392 -5.45 -11.90 30.99
N PHE A 393 -5.53 -13.22 30.87
CA PHE A 393 -6.77 -13.94 30.79
C PHE A 393 -6.82 -15.00 31.90
N ILE A 394 -7.86 -14.95 32.74
CA ILE A 394 -8.09 -15.91 33.83
C ILE A 394 -9.36 -16.71 33.50
N PRO A 395 -9.22 -17.89 32.86
CA PRO A 395 -10.36 -18.67 32.37
C PRO A 395 -11.36 -19.06 33.46
N GLU A 396 -10.89 -19.31 34.69
CA GLU A 396 -11.72 -19.80 35.80
C GLU A 396 -12.83 -18.82 36.19
N ILE A 397 -12.60 -17.53 35.99
CA ILE A 397 -13.53 -16.45 36.30
C ILE A 397 -13.94 -15.64 35.07
N GLY A 398 -13.47 -16.02 33.88
CA GLY A 398 -13.71 -15.30 32.63
C GLY A 398 -13.22 -13.86 32.64
N LEU A 399 -12.17 -13.55 33.42
CA LEU A 399 -11.61 -12.21 33.51
C LEU A 399 -10.59 -12.01 32.38
N ILE A 400 -10.77 -10.94 31.62
CA ILE A 400 -9.74 -10.39 30.73
C ILE A 400 -9.32 -9.03 31.30
N SER A 401 -8.02 -8.77 31.40
CA SER A 401 -7.50 -7.47 31.80
C SER A 401 -6.25 -7.08 31.03
N PHE A 402 -6.08 -5.80 30.79
CA PHE A 402 -4.91 -5.23 30.12
C PHE A 402 -4.82 -3.73 30.40
N VAL A 403 -3.69 -3.11 30.10
CA VAL A 403 -3.47 -1.66 30.21
C VAL A 403 -3.46 -1.06 28.82
N ILE A 404 -4.14 0.08 28.65
CA ILE A 404 -4.06 0.89 27.43
C ILE A 404 -3.22 2.15 27.69
N ASP A 405 -2.37 2.52 26.74
CA ASP A 405 -1.51 3.71 26.83
C ASP A 405 -2.28 5.03 26.63
N ARG A 406 -3.38 5.00 25.86
CA ARG A 406 -4.16 6.18 25.47
C ARG A 406 -5.67 5.86 25.31
N PRO A 407 -6.56 6.87 25.41
CA PRO A 407 -8.01 6.70 25.28
C PRO A 407 -8.49 6.62 23.82
N GLU A 408 -8.02 5.63 23.07
CA GLU A 408 -8.49 5.36 21.70
C GLU A 408 -9.45 4.17 21.69
N TYR A 409 -10.23 4.04 20.61
CA TYR A 409 -11.16 2.93 20.50
C TYR A 409 -10.46 1.57 20.58
N VAL A 410 -11.16 0.58 21.11
CA VAL A 410 -10.70 -0.82 21.19
C VAL A 410 -11.78 -1.71 20.61
N ILE A 411 -11.40 -2.59 19.69
CA ILE A 411 -12.25 -3.67 19.17
C ILE A 411 -11.56 -4.98 19.52
N MET A 412 -12.29 -5.90 20.15
CA MET A 412 -11.79 -7.21 20.54
C MET A 412 -12.61 -8.31 19.89
N TYR A 413 -11.94 -9.26 19.27
CA TYR A 413 -12.52 -10.52 18.80
C TYR A 413 -12.10 -11.63 19.75
N ILE A 414 -13.10 -12.23 20.39
CA ILE A 414 -12.91 -13.17 21.50
C ILE A 414 -13.56 -14.51 21.14
N PRO A 415 -12.86 -15.64 21.32
CA PRO A 415 -13.47 -16.96 21.24
C PRO A 415 -14.72 -17.02 22.12
N LYS A 416 -15.85 -17.44 21.55
CA LYS A 416 -17.15 -17.38 22.22
C LYS A 416 -17.19 -18.11 23.56
N GLU A 417 -16.43 -19.18 23.69
CA GLU A 417 -16.31 -19.95 24.93
C GLU A 417 -15.71 -19.16 26.10
N TYR A 418 -15.03 -18.04 25.82
CA TYR A 418 -14.44 -17.16 26.83
C TYR A 418 -15.35 -15.99 27.23
N VAL A 419 -16.48 -15.80 26.55
CA VAL A 419 -17.45 -14.76 26.88
C VAL A 419 -18.77 -15.34 27.34
N THR A 420 -19.46 -14.59 28.20
CA THR A 420 -20.82 -14.93 28.64
C THR A 420 -21.84 -14.00 28.00
N SER A 421 -23.13 -14.26 28.24
CA SER A 421 -24.22 -13.41 27.70
C SER A 421 -24.20 -11.96 28.19
N LYS A 422 -23.48 -11.67 29.28
CA LYS A 422 -23.35 -10.34 29.86
C LYS A 422 -21.93 -10.14 30.38
N MET A 423 -21.16 -9.33 29.66
CA MET A 423 -19.84 -8.86 30.10
C MET A 423 -19.96 -7.38 30.53
N VAL A 424 -19.16 -6.96 31.50
CA VAL A 424 -18.95 -5.56 31.86
C VAL A 424 -17.51 -5.19 31.54
N VAL A 425 -17.36 -4.06 30.86
CA VAL A 425 -16.06 -3.43 30.59
C VAL A 425 -15.90 -2.24 31.53
N THR A 426 -14.76 -2.15 32.20
CA THR A 426 -14.36 -0.95 32.94
C THR A 426 -12.96 -0.51 32.57
N VAL A 427 -12.73 0.79 32.44
CA VAL A 427 -11.42 1.41 32.25
C VAL A 427 -11.12 2.32 33.43
N GLY A 428 -10.04 2.06 34.16
CA GLY A 428 -9.74 2.79 35.40
C GLY A 428 -10.82 2.69 36.48
N GLY A 429 -11.66 1.65 36.41
CA GLY A 429 -12.81 1.44 37.29
C GLY A 429 -14.10 2.18 36.89
N GLN A 430 -14.13 2.82 35.73
CA GLN A 430 -15.32 3.49 35.16
C GLN A 430 -15.82 2.73 33.93
N ILE A 431 -17.13 2.75 33.67
CA ILE A 431 -17.71 2.15 32.46
C ILE A 431 -17.60 3.19 31.33
N PRO A 432 -17.04 2.85 30.16
CA PRO A 432 -16.95 3.78 29.03
C PRO A 432 -18.32 4.22 28.51
N ASP A 433 -18.41 5.46 28.02
CA ASP A 433 -19.66 6.02 27.49
C ASP A 433 -20.15 5.29 26.22
N ASP A 434 -19.23 4.90 25.32
CA ASP A 434 -19.54 4.26 24.03
C ASP A 434 -19.15 2.77 24.01
N LEU A 435 -19.96 1.92 24.67
CA LEU A 435 -19.80 0.46 24.67
C LEU A 435 -20.78 -0.24 23.71
N ASP A 436 -20.26 -0.94 22.70
CA ASP A 436 -21.01 -1.85 21.81
C ASP A 436 -20.52 -3.29 22.01
N ALA A 437 -21.44 -4.21 22.30
CA ALA A 437 -21.12 -5.63 22.47
C ALA A 437 -22.07 -6.48 21.62
N LYS A 438 -21.50 -7.27 20.70
CA LYS A 438 -22.25 -8.14 19.77
C LYS A 438 -21.78 -9.58 19.91
N GLY A 439 -22.74 -10.47 20.15
CA GLY A 439 -22.50 -11.92 20.12
C GLY A 439 -22.64 -12.47 18.70
N ASN A 440 -21.80 -13.44 18.32
CA ASN A 440 -21.80 -14.13 17.03
C ASN A 440 -21.77 -13.19 15.81
N VAL A 441 -20.63 -12.52 15.59
CA VAL A 441 -20.52 -11.51 14.52
C VAL A 441 -20.23 -12.13 13.15
N LEU A 442 -19.47 -13.23 13.08
CA LEU A 442 -19.01 -13.86 11.83
C LEU A 442 -19.03 -15.40 11.92
N GLY A 443 -20.19 -15.96 12.28
CA GLY A 443 -20.37 -17.40 12.56
C GLY A 443 -20.49 -17.71 14.06
N GLU A 444 -20.67 -18.99 14.41
CA GLU A 444 -21.09 -19.39 15.76
C GLU A 444 -19.99 -19.33 16.85
N ASN A 445 -18.74 -18.96 16.53
CA ASN A 445 -17.57 -19.22 17.41
C ASN A 445 -16.80 -17.99 17.90
N VAL A 446 -17.09 -16.77 17.41
CA VAL A 446 -16.38 -15.54 17.80
C VAL A 446 -17.39 -14.47 18.26
N SER A 447 -17.05 -13.73 19.31
CA SER A 447 -17.81 -12.59 19.82
C SER A 447 -16.99 -11.31 19.75
N MET A 448 -17.67 -10.17 19.61
CA MET A 448 -17.02 -8.87 19.50
C MET A 448 -17.40 -7.97 20.67
N ILE A 449 -16.39 -7.29 21.22
CA ILE A 449 -16.56 -6.19 22.17
C ILE A 449 -15.86 -4.96 21.60
N ARG A 450 -16.58 -3.85 21.47
CA ARG A 450 -16.06 -2.57 21.01
C ARG A 450 -16.35 -1.49 22.05
N PHE A 451 -15.36 -0.68 22.39
CA PHE A 451 -15.55 0.45 23.29
C PHE A 451 -14.60 1.61 22.98
N VAL A 452 -14.94 2.82 23.44
CA VAL A 452 -14.07 4.00 23.42
C VAL A 452 -13.79 4.44 24.86
N PRO A 453 -12.57 4.28 25.38
CA PRO A 453 -12.18 4.71 26.72
C PRO A 453 -12.16 6.23 26.86
N ASP A 454 -12.52 6.77 28.03
CA ASP A 454 -12.40 8.20 28.32
C ASP A 454 -10.97 8.60 28.78
N ASN A 455 -10.22 7.63 29.32
CA ASN A 455 -8.87 7.82 29.84
C ASN A 455 -8.03 6.57 29.58
N SER A 456 -6.70 6.72 29.59
CA SER A 456 -5.78 5.59 29.64
C SER A 456 -5.86 4.84 30.98
N GLY A 457 -5.41 3.59 31.00
CA GLY A 457 -5.31 2.80 32.24
C GLY A 457 -5.76 1.35 32.12
N LEU A 458 -6.02 0.74 33.29
CA LEU A 458 -6.40 -0.67 33.39
C LEU A 458 -7.82 -0.91 32.86
N VAL A 459 -7.92 -1.74 31.83
CA VAL A 459 -9.15 -2.33 31.33
C VAL A 459 -9.41 -3.64 32.07
N MET A 460 -10.65 -3.84 32.51
CA MET A 460 -11.15 -5.11 33.02
C MET A 460 -12.44 -5.47 32.31
N ILE A 461 -12.51 -6.70 31.80
CA ILE A 461 -13.69 -7.28 31.20
C ILE A 461 -14.08 -8.50 32.03
N THR A 462 -15.22 -8.42 32.69
CA THR A 462 -15.68 -9.45 33.63
C THR A 462 -17.09 -9.91 33.30
N PRO A 463 -17.44 -11.18 33.54
CA PRO A 463 -18.83 -11.64 33.50
C PRO A 463 -19.65 -10.90 34.56
N LEU A 464 -20.86 -10.47 34.20
CA LEU A 464 -21.83 -10.01 35.18
C LEU A 464 -22.39 -11.22 35.95
N PRO A 465 -22.51 -11.14 37.29
CA PRO A 465 -23.28 -12.12 38.05
C PRO A 465 -24.73 -12.16 37.52
N GLU A 466 -25.26 -13.37 37.33
CA GLU A 466 -26.66 -13.58 36.88
C GLU A 466 -27.71 -12.97 37.81
#